data_AF-A0A2B8AU74-F1
#
_entry.id   AF-A0A2B8AU74-F1
#
_cell.length_a   1.000
_cell.length_b   1.000
_cell.length_c   1.000
_cell.angle_alpha   90.00
_cell.angle_beta   90.00
_cell.angle_gamma   90.00
#
_symmetry.space_group_name_H-M   'P 1'
#
loop_
_entity.id
_entity.type
_entity.pdbx_description
1 polymer ?
#
loop_
_entity_poly.entity_id
_entity_poly.type
_entity_poly.pdbx_seq_one_letter_code
_entity_poly.pdbx_strand_id
1 'polypeptide(L)'
;MLSADGTVRSVYPDSPALPLGMSGLTGWPDRVETVPFPGGTTLLMYTDGVTEARDENGVFYDPEARLPGLRGHNPAVLLDMLVRDVARHTGGRTADDMALLAASRESTPAGPSPGESHPE
;
A
#
# COMPACT_ATOMS: atom_id res chain seq x y z
N MET A 1 1.06 -3.07 2.44
CA MET A 1 0.29 -2.87 3.69
C MET A 1 1.20 -2.29 4.76
N LEU A 2 0.79 -1.19 5.38
CA LEU A 2 1.54 -0.49 6.43
C LEU A 2 0.76 -0.66 7.75
N SER A 3 1.31 -1.45 8.65
CA SER A 3 0.73 -1.75 9.97
C SER A 3 0.96 -0.58 10.96
N ALA A 4 0.14 -0.53 12.01
CA ALA A 4 0.25 0.50 13.05
C ALA A 4 1.60 0.47 13.79
N ASP A 5 2.26 -0.69 13.87
CA ASP A 5 3.61 -0.87 14.43
C ASP A 5 4.73 -0.42 13.46
N GLY A 6 4.36 0.09 12.28
CA GLY A 6 5.29 0.49 11.23
C GLY A 6 5.72 -0.63 10.29
N THR A 7 5.32 -1.88 10.53
CA THR A 7 5.71 -2.98 9.65
C THR A 7 5.12 -2.77 8.25
N VAL A 8 5.97 -2.89 7.22
CA VAL A 8 5.55 -2.88 5.82
C VAL A 8 5.55 -4.32 5.32
N ARG A 9 4.42 -4.75 4.76
CA ARG A 9 4.25 -6.06 4.16
C ARG A 9 3.60 -5.94 2.79
N SER A 10 4.22 -6.52 1.78
CA SER A 10 3.62 -6.60 0.46
C SER A 10 2.50 -7.63 0.39
N VAL A 11 1.50 -7.31 -0.42
CA VAL A 11 0.33 -8.14 -0.65
C VAL A 11 0.34 -8.48 -2.13
N TYR A 12 0.74 -9.69 -2.44
CA TYR A 12 0.70 -10.25 -3.78
C TYR A 12 -0.29 -11.41 -3.80
N PRO A 13 -1.04 -11.58 -4.89
CA PRO A 13 -1.85 -12.78 -5.05
C PRO A 13 -0.95 -14.01 -5.18
N ASP A 14 -1.41 -15.16 -4.69
CA ASP A 14 -0.70 -16.44 -4.87
C ASP A 14 -0.58 -16.79 -6.37
N SER A 15 -1.56 -16.35 -7.17
CA SER A 15 -1.57 -16.56 -8.61
C SER A 15 -2.20 -15.37 -9.34
N PRO A 16 -1.41 -14.53 -10.06
CA PRO A 16 -1.94 -13.39 -10.79
C PRO A 16 -2.91 -13.81 -11.90
N ALA A 17 -4.04 -13.12 -12.01
CA ALA A 17 -4.96 -13.28 -13.12
C ALA A 17 -4.42 -12.62 -14.40
N LEU A 18 -4.96 -13.03 -15.55
CA LEU A 18 -4.70 -12.34 -16.81
C LEU A 18 -5.29 -10.92 -16.80
N PRO A 19 -4.76 -10.00 -17.64
CA PRO A 19 -5.37 -8.70 -17.84
C PRO A 19 -6.86 -8.80 -18.21
N LEU A 20 -7.63 -7.78 -17.83
CA LEU A 20 -9.06 -7.70 -18.12
C LEU A 20 -9.30 -7.87 -19.63
N GLY A 21 -10.31 -8.68 -19.98
CA GLY A 21 -10.64 -9.00 -21.38
C GLY A 21 -9.89 -10.18 -21.98
N MET A 22 -8.93 -10.78 -21.27
CA MET A 22 -8.17 -11.95 -21.74
C MET A 22 -8.61 -13.28 -21.11
N SER A 23 -9.71 -13.31 -20.36
CA SER A 23 -10.22 -14.52 -19.70
C SER A 23 -10.55 -15.67 -20.65
N GLY A 24 -10.81 -15.39 -21.94
CA GLY A 24 -11.01 -16.43 -22.96
C GLY A 24 -9.75 -17.21 -23.35
N LEU A 25 -8.55 -16.74 -22.97
CA LEU A 25 -7.28 -17.40 -23.29
C LEU A 25 -6.91 -18.54 -22.33
N THR A 26 -7.55 -18.58 -21.15
CA THR A 26 -7.30 -19.59 -20.12
C THR A 26 -8.60 -19.91 -19.39
N GLY A 27 -8.91 -21.18 -19.11
CA GLY A 27 -10.10 -21.58 -18.34
C GLY A 27 -10.03 -21.27 -16.83
N TRP A 28 -9.36 -20.18 -16.45
CA TRP A 28 -9.15 -19.83 -15.06
C TRP A 28 -10.41 -19.18 -14.46
N PRO A 29 -10.93 -19.71 -13.34
CA PRO A 29 -12.04 -19.06 -12.64
C PRO A 29 -11.55 -17.75 -12.00
N ASP A 30 -12.43 -16.76 -11.90
CA ASP A 30 -12.20 -15.58 -11.07
C ASP A 30 -11.95 -16.05 -9.63
N ARG A 31 -10.75 -15.76 -9.10
CA ARG A 31 -10.36 -16.13 -7.73
C ARG A 31 -10.39 -14.91 -6.85
N VAL A 32 -11.00 -15.05 -5.68
CA VAL A 32 -10.97 -14.04 -4.62
C VAL A 32 -10.02 -14.53 -3.55
N GLU A 33 -8.97 -13.76 -3.31
CA GLU A 33 -8.06 -13.95 -2.19
C GLU A 33 -8.37 -12.91 -1.10
N THR A 34 -8.36 -13.34 0.17
CA THR A 34 -8.64 -12.47 1.31
C THR A 34 -7.42 -12.38 2.19
N VAL A 35 -7.03 -11.16 2.55
CA VAL A 35 -5.93 -10.89 3.47
C VAL A 35 -6.43 -10.15 4.72
N PRO A 36 -5.89 -10.43 5.91
CA PRO A 36 -6.22 -9.67 7.10
C PRO A 36 -5.89 -8.18 6.92
N PHE A 37 -6.84 -7.31 7.27
CA PHE A 37 -6.68 -5.86 7.24
C PHE A 37 -7.02 -5.26 8.62
N PRO A 38 -6.12 -5.33 9.61
CA PRO A 38 -6.39 -4.91 11.00
C PRO A 38 -6.66 -3.40 11.14
N GLY A 39 -7.26 -3.00 12.27
CA GLY A 39 -7.40 -1.59 12.62
C GLY A 39 -6.04 -0.89 12.77
N GLY A 40 -5.97 0.39 12.41
CA GLY A 40 -4.74 1.18 12.39
C GLY A 40 -3.83 0.90 11.20
N THR A 41 -4.29 0.12 10.22
CA THR A 41 -3.51 -0.28 9.04
C THR A 41 -3.87 0.57 7.83
N THR A 42 -2.88 0.88 7.01
CA THR A 42 -3.05 1.51 5.69
C THR A 42 -2.70 0.52 4.57
N LEU A 43 -3.64 0.30 3.66
CA LEU A 43 -3.40 -0.39 2.40
C LEU A 43 -3.05 0.64 1.33
N LEU A 44 -1.81 0.59 0.86
CA LEU A 44 -1.33 1.36 -0.29
C LEU A 44 -1.38 0.48 -1.53
N MET A 45 -2.03 0.97 -2.58
CA MET A 45 -2.09 0.38 -3.91
C MET A 45 -1.53 1.38 -4.91
N TYR A 46 -0.78 0.89 -5.89
CA TYR A 46 -0.21 1.72 -6.93
C TYR A 46 -0.12 0.93 -8.24
N THR A 47 -0.01 1.66 -9.34
CA THR A 47 0.26 1.14 -10.69
C THR A 47 1.76 0.95 -10.90
N ASP A 48 2.11 0.16 -11.90
CA ASP A 48 3.50 -0.16 -12.29
C ASP A 48 4.33 1.08 -12.63
N GLY A 49 3.74 2.18 -13.09
CA GLY A 49 4.45 3.44 -13.29
C GLY A 49 5.25 3.93 -12.06
N VAL A 50 4.88 3.52 -10.84
CA VAL A 50 5.69 3.76 -9.62
C VAL A 50 6.95 2.90 -9.60
N THR A 51 6.82 1.59 -9.80
CA THR A 51 7.94 0.64 -9.76
C THR A 51 8.82 0.72 -11.00
N GLU A 52 8.26 1.11 -12.14
CA GLU A 52 8.97 1.26 -13.40
C GLU A 52 9.66 2.62 -13.54
N ALA A 53 9.43 3.56 -12.61
CA ALA A 53 10.14 4.83 -12.54
C ALA A 53 11.65 4.61 -12.37
N ARG A 54 12.48 5.24 -13.22
CA ARG A 54 13.93 5.05 -13.23
C ARG A 54 14.70 6.32 -12.90
N ASP A 55 15.80 6.16 -12.21
CA ASP A 55 16.79 7.24 -12.05
C ASP A 55 17.60 7.46 -13.34
N GLU A 56 18.57 8.38 -13.29
CA GLU A 56 19.46 8.68 -14.43
C GLU A 56 20.35 7.51 -14.86
N ASN A 57 20.58 6.54 -13.97
CA ASN A 57 21.36 5.33 -14.24
C ASN A 57 20.48 4.17 -14.74
N GLY A 58 19.17 4.40 -14.86
CA GLY A 58 18.20 3.38 -15.27
C GLY A 58 17.75 2.46 -14.14
N VAL A 59 18.05 2.78 -12.88
CA VAL A 59 17.68 1.97 -11.71
C VAL A 59 16.21 2.21 -11.35
N PHE A 60 15.44 1.13 -11.29
CA PHE A 60 14.04 1.15 -10.89
C PHE A 60 13.82 1.64 -9.45
N TYR A 61 12.68 2.28 -9.23
CA TYR A 61 12.26 2.73 -7.91
C TYR A 61 11.75 1.54 -7.07
N ASP A 62 12.32 1.37 -5.88
CA ASP A 62 11.91 0.35 -4.92
C ASP A 62 11.02 0.97 -3.82
N PRO A 63 9.68 0.85 -3.91
CA PRO A 63 8.78 1.37 -2.90
C PRO A 63 8.93 0.65 -1.56
N GLU A 64 9.22 -0.65 -1.53
CA GLU A 64 9.31 -1.42 -0.27
C GLU A 64 10.48 -0.95 0.59
N ALA A 65 11.60 -0.61 -0.03
CA ALA A 65 12.77 -0.04 0.68
C ALA A 65 12.51 1.37 1.22
N ARG A 66 11.58 2.13 0.62
CA ARG A 66 11.31 3.54 0.95
C ARG A 66 10.19 3.72 1.97
N LEU A 67 9.15 2.90 1.90
CA LEU A 67 7.94 3.00 2.74
C LEU A 67 8.20 2.95 4.26
N PRO A 68 9.20 2.21 4.79
CA PRO A 68 9.55 2.28 6.19
C PRO A 68 9.94 3.68 6.69
N GLY A 69 10.46 4.54 5.82
CA GLY A 69 10.78 5.93 6.14
C GLY A 69 9.56 6.86 6.16
N LEU A 70 8.40 6.40 5.66
CA LEU A 70 7.18 7.20 5.45
C LEU A 70 6.06 6.85 6.44
N ARG A 71 6.40 6.20 7.56
CA ARG A 71 5.46 5.66 8.57
C ARG A 71 4.73 6.74 9.38
N GLY A 72 3.57 6.37 9.95
CA GLY A 72 2.85 7.17 10.96
C GLY A 72 2.10 8.39 10.41
N HIS A 73 2.17 8.63 9.10
CA HIS A 73 1.45 9.71 8.44
C HIS A 73 0.02 9.29 8.09
N ASN A 74 -0.88 10.27 8.06
CA ASN A 74 -2.20 10.07 7.48
C ASN A 74 -2.06 9.67 5.99
N PRO A 75 -3.06 8.99 5.41
CA PRO A 75 -2.95 8.48 4.03
C PRO A 75 -2.66 9.55 2.98
N ALA A 76 -3.20 10.77 3.12
CA ALA A 76 -2.93 11.86 2.17
C ALA A 76 -1.45 12.28 2.17
N VAL A 77 -0.86 12.44 3.36
CA VAL A 77 0.56 12.79 3.51
C VAL A 77 1.45 11.66 3.01
N LEU A 78 1.07 10.39 3.24
CA LEU A 78 1.79 9.24 2.68
C LEU A 78 1.86 9.30 1.14
N LEU A 79 0.72 9.57 0.49
CA LEU A 79 0.66 9.69 -0.97
C LEU A 79 1.52 10.85 -1.48
N ASP A 80 1.41 12.04 -0.87
CA ASP A 80 2.22 13.21 -1.24
C ASP A 80 3.72 12.94 -1.12
N MET A 81 4.14 12.30 -0.03
CA MET A 81 5.55 11.97 0.19
C MET A 81 6.05 10.96 -0.84
N LEU A 82 5.25 9.94 -1.17
CA LEU A 82 5.63 8.94 -2.14
C LEU A 82 5.77 9.54 -3.55
N VAL A 83 4.83 10.40 -3.96
CA VAL A 83 4.93 11.14 -5.24
C VAL A 83 6.20 11.99 -5.28
N ARG A 84 6.51 12.72 -4.20
CA ARG A 84 7.75 13.52 -4.11
C ARG A 84 9.00 12.66 -4.11
N ASP A 85 8.96 11.49 -3.50
CA ASP A 85 10.10 10.57 -3.43
C ASP A 85 10.41 9.97 -4.81
N VAL A 86 9.38 9.54 -5.55
CA VAL A 86 9.52 9.09 -6.95
C VAL A 86 10.01 10.22 -7.84
N ALA A 87 9.45 11.44 -7.71
CA ALA A 87 9.93 12.60 -8.46
C ALA A 87 11.40 12.91 -8.17
N ARG A 88 11.85 12.73 -6.92
CA ARG A 88 13.26 12.90 -6.56
C ARG A 88 14.14 11.82 -7.16
N HIS A 89 13.72 10.55 -7.08
CA HIS A 89 14.44 9.41 -7.64
C HIS A 89 14.64 9.54 -9.14
N THR A 90 13.61 10.00 -9.86
CA THR A 90 13.64 10.17 -11.31
C THR A 90 14.32 11.45 -11.80
N GLY A 91 14.69 12.36 -10.88
CA GLY A 91 15.12 13.71 -11.25
C GLY A 91 14.03 14.51 -11.99
N GLY A 92 12.76 14.25 -11.66
CA GLY A 92 11.58 14.91 -12.23
C GLY A 92 11.11 14.36 -13.58
N ARG A 93 11.69 13.26 -14.07
CA ARG A 93 11.34 12.64 -15.34
C ARG A 93 10.55 11.34 -15.12
N THR A 94 9.23 11.38 -15.24
CA THR A 94 8.42 10.16 -15.25
C THR A 94 8.27 9.64 -16.67
N ALA A 95 8.55 8.35 -16.86
CA ALA A 95 8.44 7.68 -18.15
C ALA A 95 7.02 7.15 -18.43
N ASP A 96 6.19 7.04 -17.39
CA ASP A 96 4.86 6.46 -17.44
C ASP A 96 3.90 7.17 -16.46
N ASP A 97 2.60 6.93 -16.63
CA ASP A 97 1.55 7.46 -15.76
C ASP A 97 1.55 6.72 -14.40
N MET A 98 1.29 7.47 -13.33
CA MET A 98 1.20 6.92 -11.98
C MET A 98 -0.16 7.20 -11.36
N ALA A 99 -0.81 6.15 -10.90
CA ALA A 99 -1.97 6.19 -10.02
C ALA A 99 -1.64 5.52 -8.68
N LEU A 100 -2.06 6.17 -7.59
CA LEU A 100 -1.87 5.70 -6.22
C LEU A 100 -3.17 5.84 -5.43
N LEU A 101 -3.44 4.87 -4.54
CA LEU A 101 -4.58 4.86 -3.65
C LEU A 101 -4.15 4.39 -2.26
N ALA A 102 -4.55 5.14 -1.23
CA ALA A 102 -4.35 4.77 0.16
C ALA A 102 -5.69 4.63 0.87
N ALA A 103 -5.96 3.44 1.41
CA ALA A 103 -7.14 3.15 2.23
C ALA A 103 -6.68 2.83 3.66
N SER A 104 -7.16 3.57 4.64
CA SER A 104 -6.84 3.35 6.05
C SER A 104 -8.03 2.79 6.80
N ARG A 105 -7.79 1.80 7.65
CA ARG A 105 -8.79 1.31 8.60
C ARG A 105 -8.51 1.93 9.96
N GLU A 106 -9.47 2.66 10.50
CA GLU A 106 -9.35 3.22 11.84
C GLU A 106 -9.20 2.10 12.89
N SER A 107 -8.35 2.35 13.90
CA SER A 107 -8.32 1.50 15.08
C SER A 107 -9.62 1.73 15.84
N THR A 108 -10.41 0.68 16.04
CA THR A 108 -11.50 0.75 17.02
C THR A 108 -10.87 0.97 18.39
N PRO A 109 -11.22 2.05 19.12
CA PRO A 109 -10.76 2.19 20.50
C PRO A 109 -11.22 0.95 21.28
N ALA A 110 -10.34 0.37 22.09
CA ALA A 110 -10.78 -0.63 23.06
C ALA A 110 -11.89 0.03 23.89
N GLY A 111 -13.11 -0.51 23.85
CA GLY A 111 -14.19 -0.03 24.69
C GLY A 111 -13.76 -0.03 26.17
N PRO A 112 -14.33 0.85 27.01
CA PRO A 112 -13.95 0.91 28.42
C PRO A 112 -14.07 -0.50 29.04
N SER A 113 -12.99 -0.96 29.67
CA SER A 113 -12.98 -2.22 30.40
C SER A 113 -14.15 -2.23 31.40
N PRO A 114 -15.01 -3.26 31.43
CA PRO A 114 -16.05 -3.33 32.43
C PRO A 114 -15.41 -3.68 33.77
N GLY A 115 -15.39 -2.73 34.70
CA GLY A 115 -15.21 -3.01 36.13
C GLY A 115 -14.05 -2.28 36.81
N GLU A 116 -14.26 -1.00 37.14
CA GLU A 116 -13.94 -0.53 38.48
C GLU A 116 -15.27 -0.23 39.17
N SER A 117 -15.82 -1.26 39.82
CA SER A 117 -16.90 -1.09 40.79
C SER A 117 -16.36 -0.26 41.96
N HIS A 118 -16.84 0.98 42.09
CA HIS A 118 -16.73 1.78 43.31
C HIS A 118 -17.31 0.97 44.49
N PRO A 119 -16.56 0.69 45.56
CA PRO A 119 -17.18 0.27 46.81
C PRO A 119 -17.80 1.48 47.51
N GLU A 120 -18.99 1.28 48.09
CA GLU A 120 -19.63 2.19 49.06
C GLU A 120 -18.83 2.30 50.37
#